data_AF-A0A920P1Q8-F1
#
_entry.id   AF-A0A920P1Q8-F1
#
_cell.length_a   1.000
_cell.length_b   1.000
_cell.length_c   1.000
_cell.angle_alpha   90.00
_cell.angle_beta   90.00
_cell.angle_gamma   90.00
#
_symmetry.space_group_name_H-M   'P 1'
#
loop_
_entity.id
_entity.type
_entity.pdbx_description
1 polymer ?
#
loop_
_entity_poly.entity_id
_entity_poly.type
_entity_poly.pdbx_seq_one_letter_code
_entity_poly.pdbx_strand_id
1 'polypeptide(L)'
;MAGLKKEDKILSIDNNKIESILEISTFINASTSEMIEFRILRKDQELSLLVKPNLVNAKDSLGNEIKKRMIGIKLAVSSGTLERKPLGPSEAIYYSVKEVWFIITTSLKYLGKIITGSGDSSQLGGPVRIAKITGQFAELGVLPFLSIMAYISVSLGLVNLFPIPMLDGGHLMFYLFEKI
;
A
#
# COMPACT_ATOMS: atom_id res chain seq x y z
N MET A 1 -17.30 -12.52 -12.56
CA MET A 1 -16.44 -11.95 -13.62
C MET A 1 -16.61 -10.44 -13.59
N ALA A 2 -15.58 -9.69 -13.22
CA ALA A 2 -15.70 -8.32 -12.72
C ALA A 2 -15.82 -7.21 -13.79
N GLY A 3 -16.41 -7.50 -14.96
CA GLY A 3 -16.68 -6.51 -16.00
C GLY A 3 -15.47 -5.87 -16.71
N LEU A 4 -14.25 -6.01 -16.16
CA LEU A 4 -12.99 -5.57 -16.77
C LEU A 4 -12.70 -6.35 -18.05
N LYS A 5 -12.34 -5.63 -19.11
CA LYS A 5 -12.02 -6.16 -20.44
C LYS A 5 -10.59 -5.80 -20.80
N LYS A 6 -10.05 -6.54 -21.78
CA LYS A 6 -8.76 -6.23 -22.39
C LYS A 6 -8.80 -4.81 -22.98
N GLU A 7 -7.70 -4.08 -22.86
CA GLU A 7 -7.53 -2.66 -23.28
C GLU A 7 -8.19 -1.60 -22.39
N ASP A 8 -8.74 -1.97 -21.22
CA ASP A 8 -9.20 -0.98 -20.26
C ASP A 8 -8.02 -0.23 -19.62
N LYS A 9 -8.07 1.11 -19.60
CA LYS A 9 -7.10 1.93 -18.86
C LYS A 9 -7.66 2.26 -17.48
N ILE A 10 -6.93 1.90 -16.41
CA ILE A 10 -7.35 2.20 -15.04
C ILE A 10 -6.93 3.64 -14.69
N LEU A 11 -7.90 4.47 -14.31
CA LEU A 11 -7.69 5.87 -13.90
C LEU A 11 -7.59 6.02 -12.38
N SER A 12 -8.46 5.33 -11.63
CA SER A 12 -8.47 5.38 -10.16
C SER A 12 -8.99 4.09 -9.53
N ILE A 13 -8.57 3.83 -8.29
CA ILE A 13 -9.05 2.73 -7.44
C ILE A 13 -9.50 3.29 -6.09
N ASP A 14 -10.75 3.03 -5.68
CA ASP A 14 -11.35 3.52 -4.43
C ASP A 14 -11.11 5.04 -4.24
N ASN A 15 -11.39 5.84 -5.29
CA ASN A 15 -11.12 7.28 -5.41
C ASN A 15 -9.65 7.74 -5.34
N ASN A 16 -8.68 6.83 -5.32
CA ASN A 16 -7.26 7.17 -5.41
C ASN A 16 -6.81 7.13 -6.88
N LYS A 17 -6.34 8.25 -7.42
CA LYS A 17 -5.81 8.33 -8.80
C LYS A 17 -4.56 7.45 -8.92
N ILE A 18 -4.51 6.65 -9.98
CA ILE A 18 -3.37 5.76 -10.27
C ILE A 18 -2.37 6.50 -11.15
N GLU A 19 -1.14 6.61 -10.69
CA GLU A 19 -0.03 7.17 -11.47
C GLU A 19 0.98 6.08 -11.88
N SER A 20 1.00 4.96 -11.16
CA SER A 20 1.93 3.86 -11.40
C SER A 20 1.25 2.49 -11.42
N ILE A 21 1.75 1.59 -12.26
CA ILE A 21 1.30 0.18 -12.32
C ILE A 21 1.50 -0.52 -10.96
N LEU A 22 2.53 -0.13 -10.19
CA LEU A 22 2.79 -0.68 -8.87
C LEU A 22 1.69 -0.33 -7.87
N GLU A 23 1.16 0.90 -7.94
CA GLU A 23 0.10 1.38 -7.06
C GLU A 23 -1.18 0.53 -7.19
N ILE A 24 -1.50 0.07 -8.40
CA ILE A 24 -2.67 -0.81 -8.65
C ILE A 24 -2.62 -2.03 -7.74
N SER A 25 -1.47 -2.71 -7.73
CA SER A 25 -1.29 -3.91 -6.90
C SER A 25 -1.36 -3.55 -5.41
N THR A 26 -0.76 -2.44 -5.00
CA THR A 26 -0.78 -1.98 -3.61
C THR A 26 -2.20 -1.67 -3.14
N PHE A 27 -2.98 -0.92 -3.92
CA PHE A 27 -4.37 -0.58 -3.57
C PHE A 27 -5.28 -1.81 -3.48
N ILE A 28 -5.13 -2.77 -4.41
CA ILE A 28 -5.93 -4.01 -4.36
C ILE A 28 -5.60 -4.82 -3.10
N ASN A 29 -4.33 -4.92 -2.72
CA ASN A 29 -3.90 -5.66 -1.52
C ASN A 29 -4.29 -4.95 -0.23
N ALA A 30 -4.19 -3.61 -0.19
CA ALA A 30 -4.55 -2.80 0.96
C ALA A 30 -6.08 -2.65 1.14
N SER A 31 -6.85 -2.84 0.08
CA SER A 31 -8.31 -2.78 0.16
C SER A 31 -8.85 -4.01 0.89
N THR A 32 -9.61 -3.75 1.95
CA THR A 32 -10.32 -4.78 2.73
C THR A 32 -11.79 -4.89 2.34
N SER A 33 -12.29 -3.97 1.51
CA SER A 33 -13.68 -3.97 1.04
C SER A 33 -13.98 -5.25 0.27
N GLU A 34 -15.22 -5.74 0.35
CA GLU A 34 -15.67 -6.84 -0.52
C GLU A 34 -15.73 -6.42 -1.99
N MET A 35 -15.91 -5.13 -2.25
CA MET A 35 -16.01 -4.54 -3.58
C MET A 35 -15.06 -3.35 -3.67
N ILE A 36 -14.20 -3.36 -4.68
CA ILE A 36 -13.27 -2.28 -4.98
C ILE A 36 -13.83 -1.51 -6.17
N GLU A 37 -13.94 -0.18 -6.06
CA GLU A 37 -14.39 0.67 -7.17
C GLU A 37 -13.21 1.00 -8.09
N PHE A 38 -13.33 0.61 -9.35
CA PHE A 38 -12.41 0.97 -10.43
C PHE A 38 -13.05 2.02 -11.32
N ARG A 39 -12.39 3.15 -11.50
CA ARG A 39 -12.71 4.06 -12.61
C ARG A 39 -11.79 3.73 -13.77
N ILE A 40 -12.37 3.33 -14.90
CA ILE A 40 -11.64 2.95 -16.10
C ILE A 40 -12.03 3.82 -17.29
N LEU A 41 -11.13 3.94 -18.25
CA LEU A 41 -11.40 4.50 -19.56
C LEU A 41 -11.48 3.36 -20.58
N ARG A 42 -12.63 3.20 -21.23
CA ARG A 42 -12.88 2.20 -22.28
C ARG A 42 -13.48 2.90 -23.49
N LYS A 43 -12.80 2.85 -24.64
CA LYS A 43 -13.24 3.53 -25.88
C LYS A 43 -13.61 5.00 -25.64
N ASP A 44 -12.75 5.72 -24.90
CA ASP A 44 -12.93 7.13 -24.51
C ASP A 44 -14.17 7.44 -23.63
N GLN A 45 -14.79 6.42 -23.03
CA GLN A 45 -15.81 6.61 -22.00
C GLN A 45 -15.28 6.22 -20.63
N GLU A 46 -15.49 7.09 -19.65
CA GLU A 46 -15.24 6.79 -18.25
C GLU A 46 -16.36 5.90 -17.69
N LEU A 47 -15.97 4.77 -17.11
CA LEU A 47 -16.89 3.80 -16.50
C LEU A 47 -16.42 3.52 -15.08
N SER A 48 -17.33 3.56 -14.11
CA SER A 48 -17.10 2.99 -12.77
C SER A 48 -17.54 1.53 -12.75
N LEU A 49 -16.66 0.64 -12.28
CA LEU A 49 -16.91 -0.78 -12.12
C LEU A 49 -16.62 -1.20 -10.69
N LEU A 50 -17.55 -1.91 -10.06
CA LEU A 50 -17.32 -2.54 -8.78
C LEU A 50 -16.80 -3.97 -8.98
N VAL A 51 -15.63 -4.24 -8.42
CA VAL A 51 -14.90 -5.48 -8.61
C VAL A 51 -14.69 -6.19 -7.28
N LYS A 52 -15.18 -7.42 -7.17
CA LYS A 52 -14.91 -8.29 -6.01
C LYS A 52 -13.55 -8.98 -6.17
N PRO A 53 -12.54 -8.68 -5.33
CA PRO A 53 -11.29 -9.41 -5.32
C PRO A 53 -11.47 -10.81 -4.73
N ASN A 54 -10.74 -11.80 -5.25
CA ASN A 54 -10.68 -13.13 -4.67
C ASN A 54 -9.45 -13.25 -3.77
N LEU A 55 -9.59 -13.96 -2.64
CA LEU A 55 -8.46 -14.34 -1.81
C LEU A 55 -7.82 -15.59 -2.41
N VAL A 56 -6.52 -15.49 -2.72
CA VAL A 56 -5.74 -16.61 -3.24
C VAL A 56 -4.48 -16.78 -2.41
N ASN A 57 -4.11 -18.04 -2.17
CA ASN A 57 -2.80 -18.35 -1.61
C ASN A 57 -1.76 -18.11 -2.70
N ALA A 58 -0.86 -17.18 -2.46
CA ALA A 58 0.22 -16.83 -3.38
C ALA A 58 1.56 -16.89 -2.64
N LYS A 59 2.64 -16.93 -3.40
CA LYS A 59 3.97 -16.64 -2.86
C LYS A 59 4.33 -15.20 -3.20
N ASP A 60 4.90 -14.48 -2.25
CA ASP A 60 5.50 -13.19 -2.53
C ASP A 60 6.78 -13.35 -3.38
N SER A 61 7.39 -12.23 -3.76
CA SER A 61 8.67 -12.20 -4.49
C SER A 61 9.84 -12.86 -3.75
N LEU A 62 9.65 -13.21 -2.48
CA LEU A 62 10.64 -13.81 -1.58
C LEU A 62 10.27 -15.26 -1.22
N GLY A 63 9.26 -15.83 -1.87
CA GLY A 63 8.83 -17.22 -1.66
C GLY A 63 8.00 -17.47 -0.40
N ASN A 64 7.63 -16.44 0.37
CA ASN A 64 6.77 -16.61 1.54
C ASN A 64 5.31 -16.79 1.12
N GLU A 65 4.60 -17.71 1.79
CA GLU A 65 3.16 -17.84 1.60
C GLU A 65 2.42 -16.62 2.14
N ILE A 66 1.65 -15.99 1.27
CA ILE A 66 0.80 -14.85 1.58
C ILE A 66 -0.61 -15.10 1.05
N LYS A 67 -1.61 -14.74 1.85
CA LYS A 67 -2.98 -14.60 1.33
C LYS A 67 -3.06 -13.26 0.61
N LYS A 68 -3.13 -13.30 -0.72
CA LYS A 68 -3.18 -12.11 -1.57
C LYS A 68 -4.59 -11.92 -2.10
N ARG A 69 -5.05 -10.67 -2.11
CA ARG A 69 -6.26 -10.28 -2.85
C ARG A 69 -5.89 -10.12 -4.31
N MET A 70 -6.53 -10.90 -5.18
CA MET A 70 -6.27 -10.85 -6.61
C MET A 70 -7.57 -10.66 -7.37
N ILE A 71 -7.50 -9.72 -8.30
CA ILE A 71 -8.46 -9.56 -9.38
C ILE A 71 -7.71 -10.15 -10.57
N GLY A 72 -8.25 -11.18 -11.24
CA GLY A 72 -7.57 -11.96 -12.28
C GLY A 72 -7.26 -11.18 -13.57
N ILE A 73 -6.66 -10.01 -13.45
CA ILE A 73 -6.19 -9.15 -14.52
C ILE A 73 -4.68 -9.32 -14.68
N LYS A 74 -4.24 -9.45 -15.93
CA LYS A 74 -2.83 -9.39 -16.28
C LYS A 74 -2.55 -7.97 -16.76
N LEU A 75 -1.76 -7.23 -15.98
CA LEU A 75 -1.33 -5.88 -16.36
C LEU A 75 -0.35 -6.02 -17.53
N ALA A 76 -0.72 -5.47 -18.68
CA ALA A 76 0.13 -5.39 -19.86
C ALA A 76 0.61 -3.94 -19.99
N VAL A 77 1.93 -3.74 -20.05
CA VAL A 77 2.50 -2.43 -20.36
C VAL A 77 2.24 -2.19 -21.85
N SER A 78 1.36 -1.23 -22.14
CA SER A 78 0.90 -0.93 -23.52
C SER A 78 2.04 -0.50 -24.46
N SER A 79 3.18 -0.08 -23.90
CA SER A 79 4.35 0.41 -24.63
C SER A 79 5.66 -0.15 -24.05
N GLY A 80 5.96 -1.42 -24.30
CA GLY A 80 7.33 -1.96 -24.48
C GLY A 80 8.36 -1.95 -23.34
N THR A 81 8.36 -1.00 -22.42
CA THR A 81 9.40 -0.84 -21.40
C THR A 81 8.81 -0.09 -20.21
N LEU A 82 9.08 -0.59 -18.99
CA LEU A 82 8.85 0.18 -17.78
C LEU A 82 9.87 1.33 -17.78
N GLU A 83 9.51 2.47 -18.35
CA GLU A 83 10.40 3.62 -18.39
C GLU A 83 10.55 4.20 -16.98
N ARG A 84 11.71 3.96 -16.37
CA ARG A 84 12.10 4.63 -15.13
C ARG A 84 12.43 6.07 -15.48
N LYS A 85 11.50 6.98 -15.17
CA LYS A 85 11.75 8.42 -15.30
C LYS A 85 12.71 8.86 -14.17
N PRO A 86 13.92 9.34 -14.48
CA PRO A 86 14.76 9.96 -13.46
C PRO A 86 14.07 11.24 -12.97
N LEU A 87 14.01 11.40 -11.65
CA LEU A 87 13.42 12.59 -11.02
C LEU A 87 14.52 13.61 -10.72
N GLY A 88 14.24 14.89 -10.98
CA GLY A 88 15.11 15.97 -10.51
C GLY A 88 15.07 16.10 -8.97
N PRO A 89 16.00 16.84 -8.33
CA PRO A 89 16.03 16.96 -6.86
C PRO A 89 14.74 17.49 -6.23
N SER A 90 14.11 18.49 -6.85
CA SER A 90 12.83 19.06 -6.38
C SER A 90 11.67 18.07 -6.52
N GLU A 91 11.57 17.41 -7.68
CA GLU A 91 10.58 16.37 -7.93
C GLU A 91 10.77 15.19 -6.98
N ALA A 92 12.01 14.77 -6.71
CA ALA A 92 12.33 13.69 -5.80
C ALA A 92 11.86 13.98 -4.37
N ILE A 93 12.02 15.22 -3.87
CA ILE A 93 11.47 15.61 -2.56
C ILE A 93 9.94 15.54 -2.58
N TYR A 94 9.30 16.08 -3.62
CA TYR A 94 7.84 16.05 -3.75
C TYR A 94 7.30 14.61 -3.75
N TYR A 95 7.89 13.72 -4.53
CA TYR A 95 7.51 12.31 -4.57
C TYR A 95 7.83 11.58 -3.26
N SER A 96 8.92 11.93 -2.57
CA SER A 96 9.24 11.35 -1.26
C SER A 96 8.19 11.70 -0.22
N VAL A 97 7.75 12.96 -0.15
CA VAL A 97 6.67 13.38 0.75
C VAL A 97 5.36 12.68 0.38
N LYS A 98 5.06 12.57 -0.91
CA LYS A 98 3.87 11.86 -1.40
C LYS A 98 3.89 10.38 -1.02
N GLU A 99 5.03 9.71 -1.13
CA GLU A 99 5.20 8.31 -0.75
C GLU A 99 5.02 8.12 0.76
N VAL A 100 5.63 8.98 1.58
CA VAL A 100 5.45 8.95 3.04
C VAL A 100 3.98 9.16 3.41
N TRP A 101 3.31 10.13 2.79
CA TRP A 101 1.87 10.38 3.00
C TRP A 101 1.02 9.17 2.60
N PHE A 102 1.35 8.53 1.48
CA PHE A 102 0.70 7.32 1.02
C PHE A 102 0.85 6.16 2.02
N ILE A 103 2.07 5.93 2.54
CA ILE A 103 2.34 4.91 3.55
C ILE A 103 1.54 5.19 4.83
N ILE A 104 1.55 6.43 5.33
CA ILE A 104 0.83 6.83 6.54
C ILE A 104 -0.67 6.60 6.38
N THR A 105 -1.27 7.15 5.32
CA THR A 105 -2.73 7.07 5.12
C THR A 105 -3.21 5.64 4.89
N THR A 106 -2.43 4.83 4.17
CA THR A 106 -2.76 3.41 3.94
C THR A 106 -2.63 2.60 5.21
N SER A 107 -1.58 2.84 6.01
CA SER A 107 -1.37 2.18 7.30
C SER A 107 -2.49 2.53 8.29
N LEU A 108 -2.88 3.80 8.39
CA LEU A 108 -4.00 4.24 9.24
C LEU A 108 -5.33 3.60 8.83
N LYS A 109 -5.64 3.58 7.52
CA LYS A 109 -6.83 2.90 7.00
C LYS A 109 -6.85 1.43 7.40
N TYR A 110 -5.72 0.74 7.24
CA TYR A 110 -5.59 -0.67 7.54
C TYR A 110 -5.72 -0.95 9.05
N LEU A 111 -5.06 -0.17 9.90
CA LEU A 111 -5.18 -0.24 11.35
C LEU A 111 -6.62 0.00 11.82
N GLY A 112 -7.28 1.03 11.29
CA GLY A 112 -8.69 1.30 11.59
C GLY A 112 -9.58 0.09 11.29
N LYS A 113 -9.35 -0.60 10.17
CA LYS A 113 -10.09 -1.80 9.78
C LYS A 113 -9.84 -3.00 10.69
N ILE A 114 -8.62 -3.16 11.21
CA ILE A 114 -8.31 -4.18 12.22
C ILE A 114 -9.06 -3.88 13.52
N ILE A 115 -9.04 -2.62 13.96
CA ILE A 115 -9.74 -2.17 15.18
C ILE A 115 -11.26 -2.36 15.03
N THR A 116 -11.84 -2.11 13.85
CA THR A 116 -13.27 -2.35 13.58
C THR A 116 -13.62 -3.81 13.28
N GLY A 117 -12.67 -4.74 13.37
CA GLY A 117 -12.88 -6.18 13.16
C GLY A 117 -13.13 -6.60 11.70
N SER A 118 -12.98 -5.69 10.74
CA SER A 118 -13.16 -5.97 9.29
C SER A 118 -11.84 -6.28 8.57
N GLY A 119 -10.71 -6.19 9.27
CA GLY A 119 -9.37 -6.49 8.79
C GLY A 119 -8.83 -7.81 9.36
N ASP A 120 -7.98 -8.50 8.60
CA ASP A 120 -7.32 -9.72 9.04
C ASP A 120 -6.07 -9.39 9.87
N SER A 121 -6.16 -9.53 11.19
CA SER A 121 -5.03 -9.26 12.10
C SER A 121 -3.86 -10.24 11.93
N SER A 122 -4.06 -11.41 11.32
CA SER A 122 -2.99 -12.39 11.07
C SER A 122 -1.97 -11.91 10.03
N GLN A 123 -2.33 -10.87 9.28
CA GLN A 123 -1.44 -10.22 8.31
C GLN A 123 -0.51 -9.19 8.97
N LEU A 124 -0.73 -8.80 10.23
CA LEU A 124 0.23 -8.00 10.98
C LEU A 124 1.51 -8.81 11.23
N GLY A 125 2.63 -8.31 10.74
CA GLY A 125 3.92 -8.95 10.94
C GLY A 125 4.45 -8.70 12.35
N GLY A 126 4.63 -9.75 13.14
CA GLY A 126 5.33 -9.67 14.42
C GLY A 126 6.85 -9.46 14.25
N PRO A 127 7.60 -9.24 15.35
CA PRO A 127 9.04 -8.96 15.32
C PRO A 127 9.87 -10.00 14.56
N VAL A 128 9.52 -11.28 14.73
CA VAL A 128 10.16 -12.40 14.02
C VAL A 128 9.97 -12.29 12.51
N ARG A 129 8.77 -11.90 12.06
CA ARG A 129 8.45 -11.73 10.63
C ARG A 129 9.17 -10.51 10.06
N ILE A 130 9.26 -9.42 10.82
CA ILE A 130 10.01 -8.22 10.43
C ILE A 130 11.49 -8.57 10.22
N ALA A 131 12.12 -9.30 11.15
CA ALA A 131 13.51 -9.73 11.02
C ALA A 131 13.72 -10.61 9.78
N LYS A 132 12.82 -11.59 9.56
CA LYS A 132 12.87 -12.49 8.39
C LYS A 132 12.78 -11.72 7.08
N ILE A 133 11.77 -10.87 6.93
CA ILE A 133 11.56 -10.09 5.70
C ILE A 133 12.74 -9.15 5.47
N THR A 134 13.22 -8.47 6.51
CA THR A 134 14.37 -7.57 6.41
C THR A 134 15.63 -8.30 5.91
N GLY A 135 15.90 -9.52 6.42
CA GLY A 135 17.00 -10.36 5.95
C GLY A 135 16.85 -10.75 4.47
N GLN A 136 15.65 -11.16 4.06
CA GLN A 136 15.37 -11.49 2.66
C GLN A 136 15.55 -10.28 1.71
N PHE A 137 15.17 -9.08 2.15
CA PHE A 137 15.41 -7.86 1.37
C PHE A 137 16.88 -7.46 1.33
N ALA A 138 17.67 -7.78 2.36
CA ALA A 138 19.11 -7.58 2.36
C ALA A 138 19.81 -8.46 1.31
N GLU A 139 19.33 -9.69 1.10
CA GLU A 139 19.83 -10.61 0.05
C GLU A 139 19.57 -10.08 -1.37
N LEU A 140 18.52 -9.26 -1.57
CA LEU A 140 18.22 -8.61 -2.86
C LEU A 140 19.10 -7.38 -3.15
N GLY A 141 19.91 -6.95 -2.18
CA GLY A 141 20.84 -5.82 -2.29
C GLY A 141 20.43 -4.57 -1.51
N VAL A 142 21.28 -3.54 -1.58
CA VAL A 142 21.18 -2.35 -0.73
C VAL A 142 19.93 -1.51 -1.01
N LEU A 143 19.52 -1.38 -2.27
CA LEU A 143 18.37 -0.57 -2.66
C LEU A 143 17.05 -1.13 -2.08
N PRO A 144 16.68 -2.41 -2.30
CA PRO A 144 15.51 -3.02 -1.66
C PRO A 144 15.58 -2.98 -0.13
N PHE A 145 16.76 -3.21 0.44
CA PHE A 145 16.97 -3.14 1.89
C PHE A 145 16.65 -1.76 2.46
N LEU A 146 17.13 -0.68 1.83
CA LEU A 146 16.80 0.69 2.24
C LEU A 146 15.30 0.97 2.14
N SER A 147 14.63 0.46 1.09
CA SER A 147 13.18 0.65 0.92
C SER A 147 12.38 0.01 2.06
N ILE A 148 12.70 -1.22 2.46
CA ILE A 148 12.00 -1.87 3.59
C ILE A 148 12.33 -1.17 4.92
N MET A 149 13.56 -0.73 5.13
CA MET A 149 13.94 0.04 6.32
C MET A 149 13.17 1.36 6.40
N ALA A 150 13.03 2.08 5.27
CA ALA A 150 12.24 3.31 5.21
C ALA A 150 10.77 3.04 5.55
N TYR A 151 10.17 1.97 4.99
CA TYR A 151 8.79 1.59 5.28
C TYR A 151 8.58 1.28 6.77
N ILE A 152 9.48 0.48 7.37
CA ILE A 152 9.45 0.17 8.81
C ILE A 152 9.60 1.44 9.65
N SER A 153 10.53 2.33 9.28
CA SER A 153 10.77 3.59 9.98
C SER A 153 9.53 4.50 10.00
N VAL A 154 8.88 4.69 8.85
CA VAL A 154 7.64 5.46 8.76
C VAL A 154 6.53 4.81 9.58
N SER A 155 6.38 3.49 9.49
CA SER A 155 5.37 2.75 10.26
C SER A 155 5.59 2.85 11.76
N LEU A 156 6.83 2.72 12.25
CA LEU A 156 7.15 2.82 13.67
C LEU A 156 6.97 4.25 14.18
N GLY A 157 7.38 5.24 13.39
CA GLY A 157 7.16 6.66 13.69
C GLY A 157 5.66 6.99 13.83
N LEU A 158 4.82 6.44 12.95
CA LEU A 158 3.36 6.58 13.03
C LEU A 158 2.81 5.96 14.32
N VAL A 159 3.22 4.74 14.66
CA VAL A 159 2.76 4.06 15.89
C VAL A 159 3.21 4.83 17.12
N ASN A 160 4.45 5.31 17.17
CA ASN A 160 4.98 6.10 18.28
C ASN A 160 4.24 7.43 18.47
N LEU A 161 3.60 7.98 17.43
CA LEU A 161 2.82 9.21 17.53
C LEU A 161 1.41 8.98 18.11
N PHE A 162 0.97 7.73 18.28
CA PHE A 162 -0.35 7.47 18.87
C PHE A 162 -0.41 7.86 20.35
N PRO A 163 -1.60 8.31 20.81
CA PRO A 163 -1.83 8.68 22.21
C PRO A 163 -1.99 7.45 23.11
N ILE A 164 -1.00 6.56 23.10
CA ILE A 164 -0.99 5.34 23.91
C ILE A 164 0.00 5.57 25.06
N PRO A 165 -0.42 5.38 26.33
CA PRO A 165 0.50 5.42 27.46
C PRO A 165 1.66 4.45 27.22
N MET A 166 2.91 4.92 27.38
CA MET A 166 4.20 4.28 27.03
C MET A 166 4.82 4.68 25.67
N LEU A 167 4.11 5.37 24.78
CA LEU A 167 4.66 5.90 23.52
C LEU A 167 4.87 7.41 23.57
N ASP A 168 5.78 7.92 22.72
CA ASP A 168 6.11 9.36 22.64
C ASP A 168 4.87 10.24 22.39
N GLY A 169 3.90 9.74 21.62
CA GLY A 169 2.63 10.39 21.35
C GLY A 169 1.72 10.51 22.57
N GLY A 170 1.88 9.64 23.57
CA GLY A 170 1.21 9.77 24.87
C GLY A 170 1.69 11.01 25.62
N HIS A 171 3.01 11.23 25.66
CA HIS A 171 3.59 12.46 26.22
C HIS A 171 3.15 13.70 25.44
N LEU A 172 3.14 13.63 24.11
CA LEU A 172 2.64 14.71 23.26
C LEU A 172 1.17 15.04 23.56
N MET A 173 0.33 14.02 23.76
CA MET A 173 -1.07 14.20 24.13
C MET A 173 -1.21 14.87 25.49
N PHE A 174 -0.43 14.44 26.49
CA PHE A 174 -0.43 15.07 27.82
C PHE A 174 0.01 16.54 27.73
N TYR A 175 1.05 16.86 26.96
CA TYR A 175 1.46 18.25 26.73
C TYR A 175 0.39 19.09 26.04
N LEU A 176 -0.42 18.50 25.15
CA LEU A 176 -1.54 19.19 24.53
C LEU A 176 -2.66 19.46 25.55
N PHE A 177 -2.96 18.51 26.45
CA PHE A 177 -3.97 18.68 27.49
C PHE A 177 -3.54 19.64 28.61
N GLU A 178 -2.27 19.66 28.98
CA GLU A 178 -1.74 20.54 30.04
C GLU A 178 -1.65 22.01 29.59
N LYS A 179 -1.68 22.26 28.28
CA LYS A 179 -1.61 23.61 27.69
C LYS A 179 -2.97 24.27 27.45
N ILE A 180 -4.06 23.56 27.76
CA ILE A 180 -5.46 24.02 27.71
C ILE A 180 -5.89 24.35 29.15
#